data_AF-A0A3Q9HRJ2-F1
#
_entry.id   AF-A0A3Q9HRJ2-F1
#
_cell.length_a   1.000
_cell.length_b   1.000
_cell.length_c   1.000
_cell.angle_alpha   90.00
_cell.angle_beta   90.00
_cell.angle_gamma   90.00
#
_symmetry.space_group_name_H-M   'P 1'
#
loop_
_entity.id
_entity.type
_entity.pdbx_description
1 polymer ?
#
loop_
_entity_poly.entity_id
_entity_poly.type
_entity_poly.pdbx_seq_one_letter_code
_entity_poly.pdbx_strand_id
1 'polypeptide(L)'
;MADLKELQALVAKIRRQRGFTMDPLQIFTLLNEEIGEVATELKRIWSPNYGKFSKEKMREELADVLVCLIALANQFEIDLEKALIDKMVKKDSQRDWRSAELVKSRNNKGAVPKVPL
;
A
#
# COMPACT_ATOMS: atom_id res chain seq x y z
N MET A 1 2.15 19.68 -5.83
CA MET A 1 1.92 18.29 -5.39
C MET A 1 2.99 17.99 -4.37
N ALA A 2 2.64 17.37 -3.25
CA ALA A 2 3.66 17.01 -2.27
C ALA A 2 4.50 15.83 -2.79
N ASP A 3 5.82 15.91 -2.69
CA ASP A 3 6.68 14.75 -2.96
C ASP A 3 6.65 13.76 -1.78
N LEU A 4 7.23 12.57 -1.95
CA LEU A 4 7.16 11.53 -0.91
C LEU A 4 7.96 11.93 0.34
N LYS A 5 9.00 12.73 0.19
CA LYS A 5 9.79 13.26 1.30
C LYS A 5 8.99 14.27 2.13
N GLU A 6 8.23 15.14 1.48
CA GLU A 6 7.28 16.06 2.13
C GLU A 6 6.18 15.31 2.86
N LEU A 7 5.68 14.20 2.30
CA LEU A 7 4.72 13.32 2.98
C LEU A 7 5.36 12.63 4.20
N GLN A 8 6.59 12.11 4.09
CA GLN A 8 7.32 11.53 5.23
C GLN A 8 7.46 12.55 6.36
N ALA A 9 7.81 13.80 6.05
CA ALA A 9 7.92 14.89 7.02
C ALA A 9 6.56 15.27 7.64
N LEU A 10 5.51 15.33 6.83
CA LEU A 10 4.15 15.64 7.26
C LEU A 10 3.61 14.59 8.23
N VAL A 11 3.75 13.31 7.91
CA VAL A 11 3.34 12.20 8.78
C VAL A 11 4.09 12.28 10.12
N ALA A 12 5.41 12.46 10.08
CA ALA A 12 6.21 12.61 11.30
C ALA A 12 5.74 13.80 12.16
N LYS A 13 5.41 14.94 11.55
CA LYS A 13 4.88 16.12 12.23
C LYS A 13 3.52 15.84 12.88
N ILE A 14 2.56 15.31 12.14
CA ILE A 14 1.20 15.05 12.64
C ILE A 14 1.22 14.03 13.77
N ARG A 15 2.00 12.94 13.62
CA ARG A 15 2.09 11.90 14.66
C ARG A 15 2.64 12.46 15.97
N ARG A 16 3.69 13.29 15.91
CA ARG A 16 4.22 13.99 17.10
C ARG A 16 3.18 14.93 17.72
N GLN A 17 2.48 15.72 16.91
CA GLN A 17 1.46 16.65 17.40
C GLN A 17 0.29 15.96 18.09
N ARG A 18 -0.11 14.78 17.60
CA ARG A 18 -1.22 13.99 18.15
C ARG A 18 -0.80 13.05 19.28
N GLY A 19 0.50 12.92 19.57
CA GLY A 19 1.02 12.01 20.58
C GLY A 19 0.87 10.53 20.20
N PHE A 20 0.88 10.21 18.91
CA PHE A 20 0.85 8.81 18.46
C PHE A 20 2.17 8.10 18.79
N THR A 21 2.09 6.79 18.97
CA THR A 21 3.28 5.96 19.19
C THR A 21 4.28 6.11 18.04
N MET A 22 5.55 6.18 18.45
CA MET A 22 6.71 6.19 17.55
C MET A 22 7.52 4.89 17.68
N ASP A 23 7.09 3.96 18.54
CA ASP A 23 7.74 2.66 18.68
C ASP A 23 7.54 1.82 17.40
N PRO A 24 8.61 1.33 16.76
CA PRO A 24 8.50 0.64 15.48
C PRO A 24 7.75 -0.70 15.56
N LEU A 25 7.76 -1.38 16.71
CA LEU A 25 7.02 -2.63 16.89
C LEU A 25 5.52 -2.34 16.95
N GLN A 26 5.10 -1.33 17.71
CA GLN A 26 3.72 -0.89 17.76
C GLN A 26 3.23 -0.35 16.40
N ILE A 27 4.06 0.42 15.68
CA ILE A 27 3.72 0.87 14.32
C ILE A 27 3.55 -0.32 13.38
N PHE A 28 4.39 -1.34 13.47
CA PHE A 28 4.25 -2.54 12.65
C PHE A 28 2.98 -3.33 12.99
N THR A 29 2.59 -3.39 14.26
CA THR A 29 1.29 -3.96 14.67
C THR A 29 0.14 -3.18 14.03
N LEU A 30 0.11 -1.85 14.17
CA LEU A 30 -0.91 -0.99 13.54
C LEU A 30 -0.96 -1.19 12.03
N LEU A 31 0.21 -1.23 11.36
CA LEU A 31 0.27 -1.51 9.91
C LEU A 31 -0.44 -2.83 9.52
N ASN A 32 -0.30 -3.88 10.34
CA ASN A 32 -0.99 -5.15 10.08
C ASN A 32 -2.50 -5.05 10.34
N GLU A 33 -2.92 -4.26 11.32
CA GLU A 33 -4.34 -3.97 11.56
C GLU A 33 -4.96 -3.29 10.34
N GLU A 34 -4.33 -2.23 9.79
CA GLU A 34 -4.83 -1.52 8.61
C GLU A 34 -4.89 -2.42 7.37
N ILE A 35 -3.90 -3.31 7.19
CA ILE A 35 -3.94 -4.32 6.12
C ILE A 35 -5.13 -5.28 6.31
N GLY A 36 -5.48 -5.62 7.55
CA GLY A 36 -6.65 -6.41 7.90
C GLY A 36 -7.97 -5.71 7.57
N GLU A 37 -8.02 -4.39 7.74
CA GLU A 37 -9.18 -3.56 7.36
C GLU A 37 -9.36 -3.54 5.84
N VAL A 38 -8.26 -3.35 5.08
CA VAL A 38 -8.25 -3.51 3.61
C VAL A 38 -8.76 -4.91 3.21
N ALA A 39 -8.27 -5.96 3.86
CA ALA A 39 -8.69 -7.33 3.57
C ALA A 39 -10.17 -7.56 3.86
N THR A 40 -10.69 -6.97 4.93
CA THR A 40 -12.11 -7.00 5.29
C THR A 40 -12.96 -6.33 4.22
N GLU A 41 -12.53 -5.19 3.71
CA GLU A 41 -13.26 -4.47 2.68
C GLU A 41 -13.21 -5.20 1.32
N LEU A 42 -12.08 -5.81 0.96
CA LEU A 42 -11.99 -6.68 -0.22
C LEU A 42 -12.84 -7.95 -0.10
N LYS A 43 -12.99 -8.51 1.11
CA LYS A 43 -13.82 -9.70 1.36
C LYS A 43 -15.28 -9.48 0.97
N ARG A 44 -15.78 -8.25 1.07
CA ARG A 44 -17.13 -7.84 0.67
C ARG A 44 -17.40 -8.00 -0.82
N ILE A 45 -16.37 -8.05 -1.65
CA ILE A 45 -16.51 -8.20 -3.11
C ILE A 45 -16.96 -9.62 -3.47
N TRP A 46 -16.42 -10.63 -2.78
CA TRP A 46 -16.60 -12.03 -3.16
C TRP A 46 -17.37 -12.87 -2.14
N SER A 47 -17.49 -12.43 -0.89
CA SER A 47 -18.17 -13.18 0.16
C SER A 47 -19.64 -12.74 0.29
N PRO A 48 -20.62 -13.63 0.06
CA PRO A 48 -22.04 -13.29 0.20
C PRO A 48 -22.49 -13.04 1.65
N ASN A 49 -21.63 -13.35 2.63
CA ASN A 49 -21.93 -13.20 4.06
C ASN A 49 -21.66 -11.79 4.60
N TYR A 50 -21.19 -10.87 3.76
CA TYR A 50 -20.79 -9.52 4.16
C TYR A 50 -21.59 -8.46 3.39
N GLY A 51 -21.72 -7.27 3.98
CA GLY A 51 -22.31 -6.12 3.29
C GLY A 51 -21.49 -5.70 2.06
N LYS A 52 -22.05 -4.83 1.22
CA LYS A 52 -21.44 -4.42 -0.07
C LYS A 52 -20.11 -3.69 0.13
N PHE A 53 -19.22 -3.85 -0.86
CA PHE A 53 -18.00 -3.06 -0.99
C PHE A 53 -18.30 -1.56 -1.03
N SER A 54 -17.43 -0.78 -0.38
CA SER A 54 -17.40 0.66 -0.30
C SER A 54 -16.04 1.16 -0.73
N LYS A 55 -16.01 1.83 -1.88
CA LYS A 55 -14.81 2.50 -2.39
C LYS A 55 -14.30 3.59 -1.44
N GLU A 56 -15.20 4.20 -0.67
CA GLU A 56 -14.86 5.23 0.32
C GLU A 56 -14.05 4.64 1.47
N LYS A 57 -14.52 3.53 2.05
CA LYS A 57 -13.79 2.81 3.10
C LYS A 57 -12.45 2.31 2.60
N MET A 58 -12.45 1.67 1.42
CA MET A 58 -11.21 1.24 0.77
C MET A 58 -10.18 2.37 0.62
N ARG A 59 -10.64 3.60 0.33
CA ARG A 59 -9.75 4.76 0.23
C ARG A 59 -9.16 5.14 1.59
N GLU A 60 -9.96 5.10 2.65
CA GLU A 60 -9.52 5.37 4.03
C GLU A 60 -8.51 4.32 4.48
N GLU A 61 -8.83 3.02 4.38
CA GLU A 61 -7.92 1.95 4.83
C GLU A 61 -6.59 1.95 4.06
N LEU A 62 -6.60 2.23 2.74
CA LEU A 62 -5.36 2.37 1.97
C LEU A 62 -4.53 3.58 2.40
N ALA A 63 -5.17 4.67 2.82
CA ALA A 63 -4.49 5.84 3.36
C ALA A 63 -3.85 5.51 4.72
N ASP A 64 -4.54 4.76 5.58
CA ASP A 64 -4.02 4.36 6.89
C ASP A 64 -2.85 3.37 6.76
N VAL A 65 -2.93 2.39 5.85
CA VAL A 65 -1.79 1.54 5.47
C VAL A 65 -0.59 2.41 5.04
N LEU A 66 -0.81 3.41 4.19
CA LEU A 66 0.27 4.28 3.71
C LEU A 66 0.88 5.11 4.85
N VAL A 67 0.06 5.66 5.75
CA VAL A 67 0.52 6.43 6.91
C VAL A 67 1.36 5.57 7.84
N CYS A 68 0.93 4.34 8.12
CA CYS A 68 1.66 3.40 8.98
C CYS A 68 2.98 2.94 8.32
N LEU A 69 2.99 2.68 7.00
CA LEU A 69 4.21 2.35 6.26
C LEU A 69 5.22 3.51 6.29
N ILE A 70 4.75 4.74 6.04
CA ILE A 70 5.59 5.94 6.13
C ILE A 70 6.14 6.12 7.54
N ALA A 71 5.30 5.96 8.56
CA ALA A 71 5.71 6.08 9.96
C ALA A 71 6.79 5.06 10.32
N LEU A 72 6.67 3.83 9.84
CA LEU A 72 7.64 2.77 10.05
C LEU A 72 8.97 3.10 9.36
N ALA A 73 8.93 3.50 8.08
CA ALA A 73 10.12 3.90 7.34
C ALA A 73 10.88 5.05 8.02
N ASN A 74 10.14 6.03 8.58
CA ASN A 74 10.72 7.13 9.33
C ASN A 74 11.46 6.68 10.59
N GLN A 75 11.02 5.61 11.29
CA GLN A 75 11.73 5.10 12.47
C GLN A 75 13.07 4.46 12.13
N PHE A 76 13.23 3.96 10.91
CA PHE A 76 14.46 3.35 10.42
C PHE A 76 15.27 4.27 9.51
N GLU A 77 14.93 5.57 9.45
CA GLU A 77 15.60 6.58 8.63
C GLU A 77 15.67 6.19 7.13
N ILE A 78 14.62 5.50 6.64
CA ILE A 78 14.53 5.06 5.25
C ILE A 78 13.93 6.17 4.40
N ASP A 79 14.69 6.61 3.39
CA ASP A 79 14.18 7.42 2.28
C ASP A 79 13.35 6.54 1.35
N LEU A 80 12.02 6.64 1.44
CA LEU A 80 11.11 5.77 0.70
C LEU A 80 11.15 6.03 -0.81
N GLU A 81 11.39 7.28 -1.23
CA GLU A 81 11.44 7.62 -2.65
C GLU A 81 12.65 6.97 -3.30
N LYS A 82 13.82 7.13 -2.67
CA LYS A 82 15.05 6.48 -3.11
C LYS A 82 14.92 4.96 -3.06
N ALA A 83 14.36 4.40 -1.99
CA ALA A 83 14.16 2.96 -1.86
C ALA A 83 13.27 2.41 -2.97
N LEU A 84 12.18 3.12 -3.31
CA LEU A 84 11.28 2.76 -4.40
C LEU A 84 11.98 2.78 -5.77
N ILE A 85 12.70 3.87 -6.08
CA ILE A 85 13.44 4.02 -7.34
C ILE A 85 14.50 2.93 -7.47
N ASP A 86 15.30 2.71 -6.43
CA ASP A 86 16.35 1.69 -6.44
C ASP A 86 15.78 0.27 -6.62
N LYS A 87 14.62 -0.02 -6.01
CA LYS A 87 13.96 -1.31 -6.13
C LYS A 87 13.31 -1.49 -7.51
N MET A 88 12.38 -0.63 -7.88
CA MET A 88 11.58 -0.79 -9.10
C MET A 88 12.39 -0.53 -10.37
N VAL A 89 13.15 0.55 -10.42
CA VAL A 89 13.78 1.02 -11.66
C VAL A 89 15.12 0.34 -11.90
N LYS A 90 15.90 0.07 -10.85
CA LYS A 90 17.24 -0.53 -11.01
C LYS A 90 17.21 -2.05 -10.88
N LYS A 91 16.58 -2.58 -9.83
CA LYS A 91 16.62 -4.03 -9.54
C LYS A 91 15.56 -4.82 -10.29
N ASP A 92 14.31 -4.34 -10.33
CA ASP A 92 13.22 -5.12 -10.92
C ASP A 92 13.14 -5.00 -12.44
N SER A 93 13.67 -3.92 -13.03
CA SER A 93 13.80 -3.77 -14.50
C SER A 93 14.75 -4.78 -15.14
N GLN A 94 15.66 -5.36 -14.35
CA GLN A 94 16.62 -6.37 -14.78
C GLN A 94 16.09 -7.80 -14.61
N ARG A 95 14.85 -7.97 -14.14
CA ARG A 95 14.25 -9.28 -13.84
C ARG A 95 13.21 -9.67 -14.88
N ASP A 96 13.30 -10.92 -15.33
CA ASP A 96 12.26 -11.52 -16.15
C ASP A 96 11.16 -12.11 -15.25
N TRP A 97 9.96 -11.57 -15.40
CA TRP A 97 8.78 -12.02 -14.66
C TRP A 97 7.88 -12.82 -15.59
N ARG A 98 7.96 -14.16 -15.53
CA ARG A 98 7.13 -15.06 -16.35
C ARG A 98 5.63 -14.77 -16.21
N SER A 99 5.18 -14.37 -15.02
CA SER A 99 3.81 -13.93 -14.78
C SER A 99 3.42 -12.70 -15.60
N ALA A 100 4.31 -11.72 -15.75
CA ALA A 100 4.08 -10.53 -16.56
C ALA A 100 4.02 -10.86 -18.07
N GLU A 101 4.83 -11.80 -18.55
CA GLU A 101 4.78 -12.29 -19.93
C GLU A 101 3.45 -12.99 -20.23
N LEU A 102 2.99 -13.83 -19.30
CA LEU A 102 1.69 -14.51 -19.40
C LEU A 102 0.54 -13.50 -19.48
N VAL A 103 0.57 -12.41 -18.72
CA VAL A 103 -0.42 -11.32 -18.83
C VAL A 103 -0.35 -10.63 -20.20
N LYS A 104 0.84 -10.28 -20.70
CA LYS A 104 1.01 -9.69 -22.03
C LYS A 104 0.43 -10.60 -23.13
N SER A 105 0.70 -11.89 -23.06
CA SER A 105 0.17 -12.87 -24.02
C SER A 105 -1.36 -13.03 -23.96
N ARG A 106 -1.97 -12.91 -22.76
CA ARG A 106 -3.43 -12.93 -22.59
C ARG A 106 -4.10 -11.67 -23.13
N ASN A 107 -3.50 -10.50 -22.88
CA ASN A 107 -3.99 -9.22 -23.39
C ASN A 107 -3.90 -9.13 -24.92
N ASN A 108 -2.83 -9.65 -25.53
CA ASN A 108 -2.72 -9.73 -27.00
C ASN A 108 -3.71 -10.71 -27.66
N LYS A 109 -4.35 -11.60 -26.88
CA LYS A 109 -5.40 -12.52 -27.35
C LYS A 109 -6.82 -12.01 -27.07
N GLY A 110 -6.99 -10.75 -26.63
CA GLY A 110 -8.29 -10.13 -26.35
C GLY A 110 -8.96 -10.61 -25.04
N ALA A 111 -8.27 -11.38 -24.21
CA ALA A 111 -8.77 -11.83 -22.92
C ALA A 111 -8.30 -10.88 -21.82
N VAL A 112 -8.95 -9.72 -21.69
CA VAL A 112 -8.80 -8.89 -20.49
C VAL A 112 -9.50 -9.62 -19.34
N PRO A 113 -8.82 -9.99 -18.25
CA PRO A 113 -9.50 -10.47 -17.06
C PRO A 113 -10.40 -9.34 -16.56
N LYS A 114 -11.72 -9.52 -16.67
CA LYS A 114 -12.67 -8.69 -15.93
C LYS A 114 -12.37 -8.90 -14.46
N VAL A 115 -11.68 -7.93 -13.84
CA VAL A 115 -11.75 -7.78 -12.40
C VAL A 115 -13.23 -7.53 -12.10
N PRO A 116 -13.90 -8.37 -11.31
CA PRO A 116 -15.25 -8.06 -10.89
C PRO A 116 -15.16 -6.82 -10.00
N LEU A 117 -15.60 -5.68 -10.54
CA LEU A 117 -15.90 -4.48 -9.76
C LEU A 117 -17.26 -4.66 -9.09
#